data_AF-A0A6A6SL26-F1
#
_entry.id   AF-A0A6A6SL26-F1
#
_cell.length_a   1.000
_cell.length_b   1.000
_cell.length_c   1.000
_cell.angle_alpha   90.00
_cell.angle_beta   90.00
_cell.angle_gamma   90.00
#
_symmetry.space_group_name_H-M   'P 1'
#
loop_
_entity.id
_entity.type
_entity.pdbx_description
1 polymer ?
#
loop_
_entity_poly.entity_id
_entity_poly.type
_entity_poly.pdbx_seq_one_letter_code
_entity_poly.pdbx_strand_id
1 'polypeptide(L)'
;MLSGADAQALRTFTSSAILDLKHGFSDTYGLLFKRGSQDTFKSYFLQRAAALGSRAAAVKELEDKRWGLGDVPIYNVILMFLRMEKDRRDDYIALARFLIDEAKIPVDGVDMTGTSAMMYAISTMPYVEPEFAQMLFDAGAKIKHRNRFGCTAAMDIVTCYQHDVPTRKNHANMLRWYIEHGGDLDIPDGDGMKASDLAYMMKQVIPEFGEPNDTVQAGPRMSASMICYQCLQVAAASAPALPCCARCKSVNYCSRDCQKLAWKSHKPIC
;
A
#
# COMPACT_ATOMS: atom_id res chain seq x y z
N MET A 1 -7.86 14.73 6.15
CA MET A 1 -7.18 14.00 5.07
C MET A 1 -6.88 14.98 3.96
N LEU A 2 -5.73 14.85 3.30
CA LEU A 2 -5.34 15.64 2.14
C LEU A 2 -6.18 15.21 0.93
N SER A 3 -6.46 16.16 0.04
CA SER A 3 -7.19 15.96 -1.21
C SER A 3 -6.62 16.87 -2.31
N GLY A 4 -7.00 16.62 -3.56
CA GLY A 4 -6.63 17.47 -4.70
C GLY A 4 -5.14 17.81 -4.80
N ALA A 5 -4.82 19.11 -4.91
CA ALA A 5 -3.46 19.59 -5.14
C ALA A 5 -2.49 19.27 -3.98
N ASP A 6 -2.94 19.34 -2.73
CA ASP A 6 -2.09 19.04 -1.57
C ASP A 6 -1.74 17.55 -1.49
N ALA A 7 -2.72 16.68 -1.77
CA ALA A 7 -2.48 15.25 -1.89
C ALA A 7 -1.48 14.96 -3.03
N GLN A 8 -1.65 15.61 -4.18
CA GLN A 8 -0.74 15.43 -5.31
C GLN A 8 0.68 15.92 -5.00
N ALA A 9 0.83 17.06 -4.32
CA ALA A 9 2.14 17.60 -3.93
C ALA A 9 2.90 16.63 -3.02
N LEU A 10 2.22 16.06 -2.02
CA LEU A 10 2.84 15.07 -1.14
C LEU A 10 3.22 13.80 -1.91
N ARG A 11 2.35 13.27 -2.79
CA ARG A 11 2.66 12.11 -3.65
C ARG A 11 3.91 12.36 -4.49
N THR A 12 3.97 13.51 -5.17
CA THR A 12 5.13 13.89 -5.99
C THR A 12 6.41 13.97 -5.16
N PHE A 13 6.35 14.59 -3.98
CA PHE A 13 7.50 14.65 -3.09
C PHE A 13 7.94 13.25 -2.65
N THR A 14 7.04 12.41 -2.16
CA THR A 14 7.38 11.07 -1.67
C THR A 14 7.87 10.13 -2.76
N SER A 15 7.41 10.28 -4.01
CA SER A 15 7.95 9.55 -5.15
C SER A 15 9.38 9.99 -5.51
N SER A 16 9.77 11.23 -5.19
CA SER A 16 11.14 11.74 -5.40
C SER A 16 12.07 11.52 -4.20
N ALA A 17 11.50 11.41 -2.99
CA ALA A 17 12.20 11.23 -1.72
C ALA A 17 12.57 9.76 -1.46
N ILE A 18 13.13 9.09 -2.47
CA ILE A 18 13.46 7.67 -2.41
C ILE A 18 14.51 7.43 -1.33
N LEU A 19 14.25 6.46 -0.46
CA LEU A 19 15.22 5.99 0.52
C LEU A 19 16.35 5.24 -0.19
N ASP A 20 17.44 5.96 -0.48
CA ASP A 20 18.63 5.41 -1.13
C ASP A 20 19.42 4.51 -0.17
N LEU A 21 19.69 3.27 -0.59
CA LEU A 21 20.52 2.33 0.17
C LEU A 21 21.94 2.84 0.44
N LYS A 22 22.50 3.71 -0.40
CA LYS A 22 23.87 4.20 -0.24
C LYS A 22 23.97 5.22 0.88
N HIS A 23 23.07 6.19 0.93
CA HIS A 23 23.14 7.33 1.87
C HIS A 23 22.07 7.33 2.95
N GLY A 24 20.98 6.59 2.79
CA GLY A 24 19.83 6.57 3.70
C GLY A 24 19.99 5.74 4.97
N PHE A 25 21.10 5.00 5.10
CA PHE A 25 21.37 4.06 6.19
C PHE A 25 22.80 4.22 6.72
N SER A 26 23.12 5.41 7.21
CA SER A 26 24.44 5.73 7.77
C SER A 26 24.55 5.48 9.27
N ASP A 27 23.44 5.34 9.99
CA ASP A 27 23.45 5.02 11.41
C ASP A 27 23.66 3.52 11.67
N THR A 28 23.98 3.15 12.91
CA THR A 28 24.35 1.77 13.24
C THR A 28 23.23 0.78 12.92
N TYR A 29 21.98 1.11 13.24
CA TYR A 29 20.84 0.26 12.88
C TYR A 29 20.68 0.11 11.37
N GLY A 30 20.84 1.19 10.61
CA GLY A 30 20.84 1.15 9.15
C GLY A 30 21.94 0.28 8.56
N LEU A 31 23.14 0.34 9.13
CA LEU A 31 24.24 -0.53 8.72
C LEU A 31 23.99 -2.00 9.07
N LEU A 32 23.31 -2.28 10.19
CA LEU A 32 22.91 -3.63 10.57
C LEU A 32 21.88 -4.22 9.59
N PHE A 33 20.92 -3.44 9.09
CA PHE A 33 20.03 -3.90 8.03
C PHE A 33 20.79 -4.30 6.76
N LYS A 34 21.79 -3.49 6.36
CA LYS A 34 22.57 -3.68 5.13
C LYS A 34 23.60 -4.81 5.20
N ARG A 35 24.14 -5.11 6.39
CA ARG A 35 25.35 -5.95 6.52
C ARG A 35 25.34 -6.90 7.70
N GLY A 36 24.51 -6.66 8.71
CA GLY A 36 24.38 -7.54 9.87
C GLY A 36 23.39 -8.67 9.60
N SER A 37 23.30 -9.62 10.52
CA SER A 37 22.19 -10.57 10.64
C SER A 37 21.22 -10.14 11.74
N GLN A 38 20.09 -10.83 11.84
CA GLN A 38 19.15 -10.74 12.96
C GLN A 38 19.86 -10.88 14.31
N ASP A 39 20.78 -11.82 14.46
CA ASP A 39 21.52 -12.03 15.71
C ASP A 39 22.39 -10.82 16.09
N THR A 40 23.07 -10.23 15.10
CA THR A 40 23.89 -9.03 15.33
C THR A 40 23.03 -7.82 15.66
N PHE A 41 21.86 -7.70 15.04
CA PHE A 41 20.89 -6.65 15.34
C PHE A 41 20.36 -6.80 16.77
N LYS A 42 19.92 -8.01 17.13
CA LYS A 42 19.44 -8.34 18.47
C LYS A 42 20.51 -8.07 19.53
N SER A 43 21.75 -8.49 19.28
CA SER A 43 22.89 -8.25 20.17
C SER A 43 23.13 -6.76 20.38
N TYR A 44 23.12 -5.97 19.30
CA TYR A 44 23.28 -4.52 19.39
C TYR A 44 22.13 -3.86 20.15
N PHE A 45 20.88 -4.27 19.90
CA PHE A 45 19.72 -3.76 20.65
C PHE A 45 19.85 -4.04 22.16
N LEU A 46 20.29 -5.23 22.55
CA LEU A 46 20.49 -5.57 23.97
C LEU A 46 21.62 -4.76 24.60
N GLN A 47 22.71 -4.52 23.87
CA GLN A 47 23.78 -3.61 24.32
C GLN A 47 23.29 -2.17 24.47
N ARG A 48 22.46 -1.68 23.55
CA ARG A 48 21.81 -0.36 23.65
C ARG A 48 20.90 -0.27 24.87
N ALA A 49 20.10 -1.31 25.14
CA ALA A 49 19.27 -1.37 26.33
C ALA A 49 20.09 -1.30 27.63
N ALA A 50 21.22 -2.02 27.69
CA ALA A 50 22.13 -1.95 28.83
C ALA A 50 22.77 -0.56 28.98
N ALA A 51 23.23 0.05 27.89
CA ALA A 51 23.85 1.38 27.89
C ALA A 51 22.86 2.50 28.27
N LEU A 52 21.59 2.36 27.90
CA LEU A 52 20.50 3.28 28.26
C LEU A 52 19.90 2.98 29.65
N GLY A 53 20.31 1.89 30.31
CA GLY A 53 19.80 1.47 31.61
C GLY A 53 18.38 0.89 31.59
N SER A 54 17.76 0.73 30.42
CA SER A 54 16.43 0.14 30.30
C SER A 54 16.12 -0.36 28.88
N ARG A 55 15.47 -1.51 28.79
CA ARG A 55 14.91 -2.03 27.53
C ARG A 55 13.88 -1.08 26.94
N ALA A 56 13.05 -0.43 27.77
CA ALA A 56 12.03 0.50 27.30
C ALA A 56 12.64 1.73 26.61
N ALA A 57 13.79 2.22 27.11
CA ALA A 57 14.51 3.32 26.47
C ALA A 57 15.07 2.93 25.09
N ALA A 58 15.61 1.71 24.95
CA ALA A 58 16.06 1.21 23.64
C ALA A 58 14.90 0.95 22.67
N VAL A 59 13.76 0.46 23.16
CA VAL A 59 12.53 0.36 22.37
C VAL A 59 12.13 1.73 21.85
N LYS A 60 12.06 2.73 22.73
CA LYS A 60 11.67 4.08 22.35
C LYS A 60 12.64 4.72 21.36
N GLU A 61 13.94 4.56 21.59
CA GLU A 61 14.98 5.01 20.65
C GLU A 61 14.75 4.43 19.25
N LEU A 62 14.48 3.12 19.16
CA LEU A 62 14.30 2.43 17.88
C LEU A 62 12.93 2.69 17.23
N GLU A 63 11.88 2.85 18.02
CA GLU A 63 10.54 3.29 17.59
C GLU A 63 10.59 4.68 16.96
N ASP A 64 11.39 5.59 17.52
CA ASP A 64 11.56 6.97 17.05
C ASP A 64 12.49 7.08 15.84
N LYS A 65 13.18 5.99 15.45
CA LYS A 65 14.06 6.01 14.27
C LYS A 65 13.27 6.16 12.98
N ARG A 66 13.85 6.97 12.10
CA ARG A 66 13.32 7.31 10.79
C ARG A 66 14.46 7.36 9.79
N TRP A 67 14.27 6.70 8.65
CA TRP A 67 15.30 6.61 7.62
C TRP A 67 14.90 7.38 6.36
N GLY A 68 15.87 8.15 5.85
CA GLY A 68 15.73 8.98 4.65
C GLY A 68 14.74 10.13 4.78
N LEU A 69 14.56 10.84 3.66
CA LEU A 69 13.62 11.96 3.57
C LEU A 69 12.16 11.52 3.68
N GLY A 70 11.89 10.22 3.48
CA GLY A 70 10.58 9.59 3.57
C GLY A 70 9.99 9.47 4.98
N ASP A 71 10.77 9.80 6.02
CA ASP A 71 10.46 9.50 7.41
C ASP A 71 10.08 8.02 7.60
N VAL A 72 10.87 7.11 7.00
CA VAL A 72 10.48 5.69 6.89
C VAL A 72 10.68 4.99 8.23
N PRO A 73 9.65 4.37 8.84
CA PRO A 73 9.77 3.68 10.12
C PRO A 73 10.33 2.26 9.95
N ILE A 74 10.70 1.63 11.07
CA ILE A 74 11.47 0.38 11.09
C ILE A 74 10.81 -0.79 10.33
N TYR A 75 9.50 -0.98 10.46
CA TYR A 75 8.82 -2.08 9.76
C TYR A 75 8.70 -1.83 8.25
N ASN A 76 8.63 -0.56 7.82
CA ASN A 76 8.68 -0.23 6.39
C ASN A 76 10.09 -0.47 5.82
N VAL A 77 11.14 -0.23 6.62
CA VAL A 77 12.52 -0.60 6.25
C VAL A 77 12.65 -2.12 6.10
N ILE A 78 12.13 -2.91 7.05
CA ILE A 78 12.14 -4.38 6.95
C ILE A 78 11.42 -4.85 5.69
N LEU A 79 10.23 -4.30 5.41
CA LEU A 79 9.48 -4.62 4.19
C LEU A 79 10.28 -4.31 2.91
N MET A 80 10.96 -3.16 2.89
CA MET A 80 11.83 -2.80 1.78
C MET A 80 12.95 -3.83 1.58
N PHE A 81 13.62 -4.25 2.65
CA PHE A 81 14.70 -5.24 2.57
C PHE A 81 14.20 -6.66 2.23
N LEU A 82 13.02 -7.09 2.72
CA LEU A 82 12.38 -8.35 2.31
C LEU A 82 12.23 -8.44 0.78
N ARG A 83 11.96 -7.31 0.12
CA ARG A 83 11.87 -7.24 -1.33
C ARG A 83 13.22 -7.23 -2.03
N MET A 84 14.19 -6.49 -1.49
CA MET A 84 15.47 -6.20 -2.14
C MET A 84 16.50 -7.33 -1.97
N GLU A 85 16.51 -7.98 -0.81
CA GLU A 85 17.49 -8.99 -0.41
C GLU A 85 16.80 -10.34 -0.15
N LYS A 86 16.23 -10.92 -1.21
CA LYS A 86 15.44 -12.16 -1.13
C LYS A 86 16.20 -13.34 -0.50
N ASP A 87 17.51 -13.41 -0.72
CA ASP A 87 18.37 -14.46 -0.16
C ASP A 87 18.49 -14.37 1.37
N ARG A 88 18.12 -13.23 1.95
CA ARG A 88 18.13 -12.96 3.39
C ARG A 88 16.72 -12.84 3.97
N ARG A 89 15.69 -13.33 3.26
CA ARG A 89 14.30 -13.26 3.71
C ARG A 89 14.14 -13.77 5.15
N ASP A 90 14.65 -14.96 5.44
CA ASP A 90 14.47 -15.61 6.74
C ASP A 90 15.08 -14.79 7.88
N ASP A 91 16.20 -14.13 7.60
CA ASP A 91 16.88 -13.21 8.53
C ASP A 91 15.98 -12.00 8.87
N TYR A 92 15.34 -11.39 7.85
CA TYR A 92 14.42 -10.27 8.06
C TYR A 92 13.10 -10.68 8.73
N ILE A 93 12.58 -11.87 8.43
CA ILE A 93 11.41 -12.42 9.11
C ILE A 93 11.72 -12.71 10.58
N ALA A 94 12.88 -13.33 10.87
CA ALA A 94 13.33 -13.56 12.24
C ALA A 94 13.55 -12.23 12.99
N LEU A 95 14.06 -11.20 12.29
CA LEU A 95 14.22 -9.87 12.86
C LEU A 95 12.86 -9.26 13.20
N ALA A 96 11.91 -9.32 12.29
CA ALA A 96 10.54 -8.86 12.55
C ALA A 96 9.91 -9.56 13.75
N ARG A 97 10.03 -10.90 13.87
CA ARG A 97 9.56 -11.64 15.05
C ARG A 97 10.23 -11.16 16.32
N PHE A 98 11.57 -11.00 16.32
CA PHE A 98 12.27 -10.47 17.49
C PHE A 98 11.73 -9.10 17.92
N LEU A 99 11.56 -8.17 16.97
CA LEU A 99 11.09 -6.82 17.28
C LEU A 99 9.65 -6.81 17.81
N ILE A 100 8.77 -7.64 17.23
CA ILE A 100 7.37 -7.76 17.62
C ILE A 100 7.20 -8.52 18.94
N ASP A 101 7.78 -9.71 19.04
CA ASP A 101 7.47 -10.68 20.10
C ASP A 101 8.32 -10.47 21.35
N GLU A 102 9.60 -10.13 21.17
CA GLU A 102 10.52 -9.98 22.28
C GLU A 102 10.72 -8.49 22.63
N ALA A 103 11.09 -7.65 21.67
CA ALA A 103 11.35 -6.23 21.92
C ALA A 103 10.06 -5.43 22.15
N LYS A 104 8.92 -5.92 21.66
CA LYS A 104 7.60 -5.25 21.76
C LYS A 104 7.61 -3.85 21.16
N ILE A 105 8.25 -3.68 20.01
CA ILE A 105 8.20 -2.40 19.27
C ILE A 105 6.81 -2.27 18.61
N PRO A 106 6.12 -1.12 18.75
CA PRO A 106 4.83 -0.90 18.10
C PRO A 106 4.89 -1.03 16.57
N VAL A 107 3.90 -1.73 16.00
CA VAL A 107 3.82 -2.04 14.57
C VAL A 107 3.06 -1.00 13.73
N ASP A 108 2.51 0.03 14.38
CA ASP A 108 1.65 1.06 13.77
C ASP A 108 2.41 2.32 13.35
N GLY A 109 3.75 2.29 13.35
CA GLY A 109 4.57 3.33 12.77
C GLY A 109 4.21 3.58 11.29
N VAL A 110 4.17 4.85 10.91
CA VAL A 110 3.82 5.31 9.56
C VAL A 110 4.91 6.19 8.98
N ASP A 111 5.02 6.19 7.65
CA ASP A 111 5.88 7.12 6.92
C ASP A 111 5.23 8.52 6.78
N MET A 112 5.88 9.44 6.05
CA MET A 112 5.33 10.78 5.81
C MET A 112 3.98 10.81 5.09
N THR A 113 3.63 9.76 4.33
CA THR A 113 2.31 9.64 3.70
C THR A 113 1.24 9.19 4.69
N GLY A 114 1.64 8.81 5.90
CA GLY A 114 0.79 8.17 6.89
C GLY A 114 0.55 6.70 6.58
N THR A 115 1.36 6.06 5.73
CA THR A 115 1.17 4.65 5.35
C THR A 115 2.02 3.75 6.23
N SER A 116 1.39 2.71 6.80
CA SER A 116 2.06 1.74 7.67
C SER A 116 2.67 0.59 6.87
N ALA A 117 3.58 -0.14 7.50
CA ALA A 117 4.20 -1.33 6.91
C ALA A 117 3.15 -2.38 6.50
N MET A 118 2.11 -2.58 7.33
CA MET A 118 1.05 -3.55 7.03
C MET A 118 0.27 -3.14 5.79
N MET A 119 -0.05 -1.86 5.64
CA MET A 119 -0.73 -1.36 4.44
C MET A 119 0.12 -1.64 3.19
N TYR A 120 1.41 -1.32 3.20
CA TYR A 120 2.29 -1.61 2.05
C TYR A 120 2.44 -3.11 1.77
N ALA A 121 2.54 -3.96 2.82
CA ALA A 121 2.78 -5.39 2.67
C ALA A 121 1.69 -6.14 1.92
N ILE A 122 0.46 -5.59 1.88
CA ILE A 122 -0.70 -6.20 1.22
C ILE A 122 -1.19 -5.44 -0.02
N SER A 123 -0.73 -4.22 -0.30
CA SER A 123 -1.41 -3.33 -1.27
C SER A 123 -0.57 -2.81 -2.41
N THR A 124 0.65 -2.36 -2.16
CA THR A 124 1.45 -1.66 -3.17
C THR A 124 2.41 -2.64 -3.84
N MET A 125 2.29 -2.83 -5.15
CA MET A 125 3.40 -3.40 -5.91
C MET A 125 4.63 -2.46 -5.76
N PRO A 126 5.79 -2.99 -5.36
CA PRO A 126 6.21 -4.38 -5.57
C PRO A 126 6.03 -5.36 -4.39
N TYR A 127 5.38 -4.95 -3.31
CA TYR A 127 5.28 -5.72 -2.07
C TYR A 127 4.01 -6.58 -2.04
N VAL A 128 4.20 -7.90 -1.93
CA VAL A 128 3.17 -8.88 -1.60
C VAL A 128 3.79 -9.81 -0.58
N GLU A 129 3.63 -9.48 0.70
CA GLU A 129 4.33 -10.12 1.81
C GLU A 129 3.33 -10.63 2.86
N PRO A 130 2.53 -11.67 2.54
CA PRO A 130 1.41 -12.10 3.39
C PRO A 130 1.85 -12.60 4.76
N GLU A 131 3.00 -13.31 4.85
CA GLU A 131 3.54 -13.76 6.13
C GLU A 131 3.89 -12.57 7.04
N PHE A 132 4.58 -11.56 6.50
CA PHE A 132 4.95 -10.37 7.24
C PHE A 132 3.72 -9.53 7.61
N ALA A 133 2.75 -9.40 6.69
CA ALA A 133 1.47 -8.74 6.95
C ALA A 133 0.70 -9.41 8.10
N GLN A 134 0.64 -10.75 8.11
CA GLN A 134 0.00 -11.51 9.18
C GLN A 134 0.68 -11.25 10.53
N MET A 135 2.02 -11.26 10.57
CA MET A 135 2.77 -10.95 11.80
C MET A 135 2.43 -9.55 12.35
N LEU A 136 2.35 -8.55 11.48
CA LEU A 136 1.98 -7.20 11.89
C LEU A 136 0.52 -7.12 12.36
N PHE A 137 -0.40 -7.81 11.68
CA PHE A 137 -1.81 -7.85 12.05
C PHE A 137 -2.03 -8.52 13.42
N ASP A 138 -1.40 -9.69 13.64
CA ASP A 138 -1.47 -10.42 14.92
C ASP A 138 -0.88 -9.59 16.08
N ALA A 139 0.08 -8.72 15.77
CA ALA A 139 0.67 -7.76 16.71
C ALA A 139 -0.19 -6.49 16.94
N GLY A 140 -1.36 -6.39 16.31
CA GLY A 140 -2.32 -5.29 16.51
C GLY A 140 -2.30 -4.19 15.44
N ALA A 141 -1.66 -4.39 14.29
CA ALA A 141 -1.76 -3.46 13.18
C ALA A 141 -3.22 -3.32 12.70
N LYS A 142 -3.66 -2.08 12.46
CA LYS A 142 -5.07 -1.76 12.19
C LYS A 142 -5.41 -1.92 10.71
N ILE A 143 -6.23 -2.92 10.36
CA ILE A 143 -6.67 -3.20 8.98
C ILE A 143 -7.36 -2.00 8.31
N LYS A 144 -8.13 -1.21 9.06
CA LYS A 144 -8.81 -0.01 8.58
C LYS A 144 -8.02 1.28 8.80
N HIS A 145 -6.70 1.19 9.01
CA HIS A 145 -5.84 2.37 9.08
C HIS A 145 -6.01 3.22 7.82
N ARG A 146 -5.99 4.54 8.00
CA ARG A 146 -6.13 5.51 6.90
C ARG A 146 -4.89 6.37 6.84
N ASN A 147 -4.25 6.39 5.68
CA ASN A 147 -3.10 7.26 5.43
C ASN A 147 -3.56 8.73 5.27
N ARG A 148 -2.62 9.65 5.04
CA ARG A 148 -2.93 11.09 4.93
C ARG A 148 -3.83 11.43 3.76
N PHE A 149 -3.95 10.56 2.76
CA PHE A 149 -4.86 10.71 1.63
C PHE A 149 -6.26 10.16 1.94
N GLY A 150 -6.50 9.64 3.14
CA GLY A 150 -7.76 9.02 3.52
C GLY A 150 -7.93 7.59 3.02
N CYS A 151 -6.95 7.05 2.30
CA CYS A 151 -6.99 5.70 1.75
C CYS A 151 -6.77 4.64 2.84
N THR A 152 -7.52 3.54 2.77
CA THR A 152 -7.14 2.27 3.39
C THR A 152 -6.27 1.46 2.42
N ALA A 153 -5.69 0.35 2.89
CA ALA A 153 -4.94 -0.57 2.04
C ALA A 153 -5.74 -1.07 0.82
N ALA A 154 -7.07 -1.16 0.94
CA ALA A 154 -7.92 -1.56 -0.18
C ALA A 154 -7.77 -0.67 -1.41
N MET A 155 -7.62 0.64 -1.21
CA MET A 155 -7.47 1.60 -2.30
C MET A 155 -6.23 1.29 -3.15
N ASP A 156 -5.12 1.01 -2.48
CA ASP A 156 -3.86 0.68 -3.14
C ASP A 156 -3.90 -0.73 -3.75
N ILE A 157 -4.59 -1.69 -3.10
CA ILE A 157 -4.81 -3.05 -3.65
C ILE A 157 -5.55 -2.98 -4.98
N VAL A 158 -6.58 -2.15 -5.11
CA VAL A 158 -7.38 -2.10 -6.34
C VAL A 158 -6.74 -1.23 -7.42
N THR A 159 -5.83 -0.33 -7.05
CA THR A 159 -5.10 0.55 -7.97
C THR A 159 -3.81 -0.11 -8.46
N CYS A 160 -3.96 -1.16 -9.26
CA CYS A 160 -2.82 -1.87 -9.85
C CYS A 160 -2.40 -1.25 -11.19
N TYR A 161 -1.09 -1.03 -11.38
CA TYR A 161 -0.53 -0.56 -12.66
C TYR A 161 -0.02 -1.71 -13.56
N GLN A 162 0.15 -2.91 -12.99
CA GLN A 162 0.68 -4.09 -13.69
C GLN A 162 -0.40 -5.17 -13.81
N HIS A 163 -0.69 -5.61 -15.03
CA HIS A 163 -1.83 -6.49 -15.29
C HIS A 163 -1.44 -7.88 -15.79
N ASP A 164 -0.21 -8.33 -15.54
CA ASP A 164 0.16 -9.72 -15.80
C ASP A 164 -0.58 -10.67 -14.84
N VAL A 165 -0.85 -11.88 -15.32
CA VAL A 165 -1.72 -12.85 -14.61
C VAL A 165 -1.25 -13.13 -13.17
N PRO A 166 0.05 -13.39 -12.89
CA PRO A 166 0.54 -13.52 -11.52
C PRO A 166 0.21 -12.32 -10.62
N THR A 167 0.49 -11.11 -11.10
CA THR A 167 0.20 -9.88 -10.34
C THR A 167 -1.28 -9.74 -10.04
N ARG A 168 -2.16 -9.93 -11.03
CA ARG A 168 -3.62 -9.86 -10.83
C ARG A 168 -4.13 -10.83 -9.77
N LYS A 169 -3.63 -12.07 -9.78
CA LYS A 169 -3.98 -13.08 -8.77
C LYS A 169 -3.52 -12.67 -7.37
N ASN A 170 -2.32 -12.10 -7.25
CA ASN A 170 -1.82 -11.61 -5.97
C ASN A 170 -2.70 -10.49 -5.41
N HIS A 171 -3.07 -9.50 -6.23
CA HIS A 171 -3.98 -8.43 -5.83
C HIS A 171 -5.35 -8.96 -5.37
N ALA A 172 -5.94 -9.90 -6.12
CA ALA A 172 -7.21 -10.52 -5.73
C ALA A 172 -7.09 -11.30 -4.41
N ASN A 173 -6.00 -12.03 -4.21
CA ASN A 173 -5.74 -12.75 -2.96
C ASN A 173 -5.55 -11.79 -1.77
N MET A 174 -4.84 -10.68 -1.96
CA MET A 174 -4.66 -9.69 -0.89
C MET A 174 -5.94 -8.89 -0.60
N LEU A 175 -6.76 -8.60 -1.61
CA LEU A 175 -8.09 -8.00 -1.41
C LEU A 175 -8.99 -8.91 -0.60
N ARG A 176 -8.97 -10.22 -0.90
CA ARG A 176 -9.70 -11.23 -0.14
C ARG A 176 -9.20 -11.30 1.30
N TRP A 177 -7.88 -11.42 1.49
CA TRP A 177 -7.26 -11.41 2.82
C TRP A 177 -7.65 -10.16 3.60
N TYR A 178 -7.61 -8.98 2.98
CA TYR A 178 -8.03 -7.72 3.60
C TYR A 178 -9.47 -7.77 4.13
N ILE A 179 -10.41 -8.26 3.32
CA ILE A 179 -11.83 -8.41 3.70
C ILE A 179 -12.00 -9.45 4.82
N GLU A 180 -11.35 -10.61 4.70
CA GLU A 180 -11.37 -11.68 5.72
C GLU A 180 -10.85 -11.19 7.08
N HIS A 181 -9.93 -10.22 7.08
CA HIS A 181 -9.37 -9.60 8.28
C HIS A 181 -10.15 -8.36 8.74
N GLY A 182 -11.39 -8.19 8.27
CA GLY A 182 -12.31 -7.14 8.70
C GLY A 182 -12.09 -5.80 8.00
N GLY A 183 -11.43 -5.80 6.84
CA GLY A 183 -11.29 -4.65 5.95
C GLY A 183 -12.63 -4.15 5.40
N ASP A 184 -12.64 -2.91 4.92
CA ASP A 184 -13.84 -2.23 4.42
C ASP A 184 -13.54 -1.50 3.12
N LEU A 185 -14.27 -1.85 2.06
CA LEU A 185 -14.08 -1.29 0.71
C LEU A 185 -14.84 0.02 0.51
N ASP A 186 -15.78 0.35 1.39
CA ASP A 186 -16.69 1.49 1.24
C ASP A 186 -16.25 2.74 2.01
N ILE A 187 -15.07 2.69 2.62
CA ILE A 187 -14.44 3.86 3.24
C ILE A 187 -13.95 4.80 2.12
N PRO A 188 -14.49 6.03 2.02
CA PRO A 188 -14.04 6.97 1.01
C PRO A 188 -12.65 7.52 1.36
N ASP A 189 -11.82 7.78 0.36
CA ASP A 189 -10.57 8.51 0.50
C ASP A 189 -10.81 10.04 0.66
N GLY A 190 -9.74 10.83 0.57
CA GLY A 190 -9.80 12.29 0.67
C GLY A 190 -10.55 12.97 -0.48
N ASP A 191 -10.65 12.31 -1.63
CA ASP A 191 -11.37 12.79 -2.82
C ASP A 191 -12.79 12.19 -2.92
N GLY A 192 -13.20 11.38 -1.94
CA GLY A 192 -14.53 10.76 -1.86
C GLY A 192 -14.65 9.42 -2.58
N MET A 193 -13.56 8.90 -3.15
CA MET A 193 -13.55 7.64 -3.89
C MET A 193 -13.45 6.45 -2.94
N LYS A 194 -14.21 5.38 -3.22
CA LYS A 194 -14.16 4.14 -2.45
C LYS A 194 -13.39 3.07 -3.21
N ALA A 195 -12.80 2.13 -2.47
CA ALA A 195 -12.14 0.98 -3.09
C ALA A 195 -13.15 0.08 -3.82
N SER A 196 -14.40 0.01 -3.37
CA SER A 196 -15.49 -0.71 -4.05
C SER A 196 -15.79 -0.12 -5.45
N ASP A 197 -15.82 1.21 -5.57
CA ASP A 197 -16.00 1.90 -6.85
C ASP A 197 -14.87 1.57 -7.82
N LEU A 198 -13.61 1.62 -7.36
CA LEU A 198 -12.46 1.25 -8.19
C LEU A 198 -12.39 -0.24 -8.51
N ALA A 199 -12.68 -1.14 -7.57
CA ALA A 199 -12.73 -2.57 -7.84
C ALA A 199 -13.72 -2.89 -8.97
N TYR A 200 -14.89 -2.25 -8.93
CA TYR A 200 -15.89 -2.40 -9.98
C TYR A 200 -15.38 -1.93 -11.35
N MET A 201 -14.69 -0.79 -11.42
CA MET A 201 -14.04 -0.32 -12.65
C MET A 201 -12.96 -1.28 -13.13
N MET A 202 -12.10 -1.70 -12.20
CA MET A 202 -10.91 -2.50 -12.50
C MET A 202 -11.24 -3.93 -12.88
N LYS A 203 -12.45 -4.44 -12.61
CA LYS A 203 -12.91 -5.76 -13.07
C LYS A 203 -12.76 -5.97 -14.58
N GLN A 204 -12.90 -4.90 -15.38
CA GLN A 204 -12.69 -4.99 -16.83
C GLN A 204 -11.23 -5.34 -17.21
N VAL A 205 -10.28 -5.03 -16.32
CA VAL A 205 -8.83 -5.23 -16.51
C VAL A 205 -8.32 -6.40 -15.66
N ILE A 206 -8.95 -6.64 -14.51
CA ILE A 206 -8.64 -7.63 -13.48
C ILE A 206 -9.90 -8.44 -13.16
N PRO A 207 -10.28 -9.40 -14.03
CA PRO A 207 -11.45 -10.25 -13.81
C PRO A 207 -11.40 -11.03 -12.49
N GLU A 208 -10.20 -11.29 -11.97
CA GLU A 208 -9.96 -12.03 -10.72
C GLU A 208 -10.51 -11.33 -9.47
N PHE A 209 -10.84 -10.03 -9.53
CA PHE A 209 -11.57 -9.35 -8.45
C PHE A 209 -13.02 -9.85 -8.27
N GLY A 210 -13.60 -10.54 -9.26
CA GLY A 210 -14.95 -11.13 -9.16
C GLY A 210 -16.11 -10.13 -9.24
N GLU A 211 -17.33 -10.60 -8.90
CA GLU A 211 -18.46 -9.69 -8.65
C GLU A 211 -18.29 -9.08 -7.24
N PRO A 212 -18.45 -7.76 -7.05
CA PRO A 212 -18.41 -7.10 -5.73
C PRO A 212 -19.52 -7.54 -4.74
N ASN A 213 -20.21 -8.65 -5.02
CA ASN A 213 -21.44 -9.07 -4.35
C ASN A 213 -21.32 -10.41 -3.61
N ASP A 214 -20.15 -11.06 -3.60
CA ASP A 214 -19.94 -12.21 -2.70
C ASP A 214 -19.42 -11.77 -1.31
N THR A 215 -19.01 -10.51 -1.15
CA THR A 215 -18.71 -9.91 0.15
C THR A 215 -18.93 -8.38 0.13
N VAL A 216 -19.72 -7.89 1.10
CA VAL A 216 -19.97 -6.47 1.47
C VAL A 216 -21.22 -5.81 0.85
N GLN A 217 -22.07 -5.28 1.73
CA GLN A 217 -23.42 -4.75 1.49
C GLN A 217 -23.41 -3.35 0.84
N ALA A 218 -24.40 -3.14 -0.03
CA ALA A 218 -24.53 -2.04 -0.98
C ALA A 218 -24.73 -0.64 -0.36
N GLY A 219 -23.88 0.30 -0.79
CA GLY A 219 -24.23 1.73 -0.91
C GLY A 219 -24.76 2.08 -2.32
N PRO A 220 -25.27 3.31 -2.54
CA PRO A 220 -25.83 3.73 -3.82
C PRO A 220 -24.77 3.65 -4.92
N ARG A 221 -25.04 2.79 -5.92
CA ARG A 221 -24.14 2.46 -7.03
C ARG A 221 -23.94 3.68 -7.93
N MET A 222 -22.69 4.12 -8.13
CA MET A 222 -22.38 5.07 -9.22
C MET A 222 -22.50 4.36 -10.57
N SER A 223 -23.13 4.99 -11.55
CA SER A 223 -23.28 4.40 -12.88
C SER A 223 -21.93 4.42 -13.64
N ALA A 224 -21.58 3.31 -14.28
CA ALA A 224 -20.36 3.15 -15.09
C ALA A 224 -20.18 4.25 -16.17
N SER A 225 -21.26 4.94 -16.53
CA SER A 225 -21.30 6.09 -17.45
C SER A 225 -20.59 7.35 -16.93
N MET A 226 -20.17 7.39 -15.66
CA MET A 226 -19.57 8.58 -15.06
C MET A 226 -18.05 8.53 -15.01
N ILE A 227 -17.39 7.46 -15.49
CA ILE A 227 -15.95 7.29 -15.24
C ILE A 227 -15.14 7.05 -16.51
N CYS A 228 -14.03 7.78 -16.64
CA CYS A 228 -13.13 7.67 -17.79
C CYS A 228 -12.25 6.42 -17.68
N TYR A 229 -12.29 5.55 -18.69
CA TYR A 229 -11.50 4.32 -18.75
C TYR A 229 -9.98 4.54 -18.71
N GLN A 230 -9.49 5.70 -19.21
CA GLN A 230 -8.06 5.96 -19.27
C GLN A 230 -7.49 6.60 -18.00
N CYS A 231 -8.15 7.62 -17.49
CA CYS A 231 -7.62 8.46 -16.42
C CYS A 231 -8.41 8.34 -15.11
N LEU A 232 -9.45 7.51 -15.10
CA LEU A 232 -10.32 7.23 -13.95
C LEU A 232 -11.01 8.47 -13.34
N GLN A 233 -10.98 9.60 -14.05
CA GLN A 233 -11.72 10.80 -13.68
C GLN A 233 -13.21 10.50 -13.65
N VAL A 234 -13.84 10.84 -12.52
CA VAL A 234 -15.27 10.71 -12.30
C VAL A 234 -15.94 12.03 -12.64
N ALA A 235 -16.96 12.00 -13.50
CA ALA A 235 -17.83 13.13 -13.75
C ALA A 235 -18.58 13.49 -12.47
N ALA A 236 -18.69 14.78 -12.16
CA ALA A 236 -19.47 15.24 -11.00
C ALA A 236 -20.89 14.66 -11.04
N ALA A 237 -21.50 14.37 -9.89
CA ALA A 237 -22.80 13.70 -9.82
C ALA A 237 -23.94 14.44 -10.57
N SER A 238 -23.78 15.75 -10.79
CA SER A 238 -24.70 16.61 -11.55
C SER A 238 -24.30 16.86 -13.02
N ALA A 239 -23.18 16.29 -13.47
CA ALA A 239 -22.67 16.45 -14.83
C ALA A 239 -23.30 15.42 -15.79
N PRO A 240 -23.38 15.73 -17.10
CA PRO A 240 -23.81 14.75 -18.09
C PRO A 240 -22.86 13.55 -18.14
N ALA A 241 -23.42 12.39 -18.48
CA ALA A 241 -22.67 11.14 -18.65
C ALA A 241 -21.51 11.31 -19.63
N LEU A 242 -20.39 10.64 -19.33
CA LEU A 242 -19.23 10.64 -20.21
C LEU A 242 -19.56 9.93 -21.53
N PRO A 243 -19.02 10.40 -22.66
CA PRO A 243 -19.22 9.75 -23.95
C PRO A 243 -18.61 8.35 -23.95
N CYS A 244 -19.42 7.37 -24.39
CA CYS A 244 -19.00 5.98 -24.53
C CYS A 244 -18.21 5.74 -25.82
N CYS A 245 -17.42 4.65 -25.86
CA CYS A 245 -16.79 4.21 -27.09
C CYS A 245 -17.85 3.91 -28.16
N ALA A 246 -17.71 4.54 -29.33
CA ALA A 246 -18.68 4.41 -30.42
C ALA A 246 -18.87 2.97 -30.94
N ARG A 247 -17.90 2.07 -30.70
CA ARG A 247 -17.94 0.67 -31.17
C ARG A 247 -18.60 -0.26 -30.16
N CYS A 248 -17.98 -0.44 -28.99
CA CYS A 248 -18.40 -1.42 -27.99
C CYS A 248 -19.45 -0.88 -27.01
N LYS A 249 -19.49 0.45 -26.82
CA LYS A 249 -20.29 1.15 -25.80
C LYS A 249 -20.03 0.68 -24.36
N SER A 250 -18.99 -0.14 -24.11
CA SER A 250 -18.70 -0.77 -22.82
C SER A 250 -17.80 0.06 -21.90
N VAL A 251 -17.17 1.11 -22.44
CA VAL A 251 -16.27 2.01 -21.71
C VAL A 251 -16.57 3.47 -22.06
N ASN A 252 -16.25 4.40 -21.16
CA ASN A 252 -16.47 5.84 -21.33
C ASN A 252 -15.16 6.62 -21.25
N TYR A 253 -15.12 7.80 -21.87
CA TYR A 253 -13.93 8.66 -21.87
C TYR A 253 -14.30 10.10 -21.56
N CYS A 254 -13.51 10.77 -20.71
CA CYS A 254 -13.70 12.20 -20.48
C CYS A 254 -13.27 13.06 -21.68
N SER A 255 -12.44 12.52 -22.58
CA SER A 255 -11.99 13.21 -23.79
C SER A 255 -11.54 12.23 -24.89
N ARG A 256 -11.47 12.72 -26.14
CA ARG A 256 -10.90 11.95 -27.26
C ARG A 256 -9.42 11.60 -27.04
N ASP A 257 -8.68 12.41 -26.28
CA ASP A 257 -7.27 12.15 -26.00
C ASP A 257 -7.11 10.99 -25.01
N CYS A 258 -7.97 10.93 -24.00
CA CYS A 258 -8.06 9.75 -23.13
C CYS A 258 -8.39 8.47 -23.91
N GLN A 259 -9.30 8.54 -24.88
CA GLN A 259 -9.60 7.41 -25.77
C GLN A 259 -8.38 6.96 -26.59
N LYS A 260 -7.62 7.90 -27.17
CA LYS A 260 -6.42 7.59 -27.96
C LYS A 260 -5.33 6.95 -27.09
N LEU A 261 -5.10 7.48 -25.90
CA LEU A 261 -4.12 6.95 -24.95
C LEU A 261 -4.49 5.53 -24.50
N ALA A 262 -5.78 5.30 -24.21
CA ALA A 262 -6.30 3.98 -23.88
C ALA A 262 -6.33 3.00 -25.04
N TRP A 263 -6.21 3.45 -26.30
CA TRP A 263 -6.52 2.61 -27.45
C TRP A 263 -5.66 1.36 -27.53
N LYS A 264 -4.39 1.45 -27.13
CA LYS A 264 -3.47 0.31 -27.14
C LYS A 264 -3.95 -0.83 -26.22
N SER A 265 -4.52 -0.52 -25.06
CA SER A 265 -5.04 -1.50 -24.10
C SER A 265 -6.51 -1.84 -24.31
N HIS A 266 -7.32 -0.90 -24.79
CA HIS A 266 -8.74 -1.11 -25.04
C HIS A 266 -9.01 -1.87 -26.35
N LYS A 267 -8.27 -1.61 -27.43
CA LYS A 267 -8.52 -2.21 -28.76
C LYS A 267 -8.66 -3.74 -28.76
N PRO A 268 -7.88 -4.53 -28.00
CA PRO A 268 -8.01 -5.98 -27.96
C PRO A 268 -9.31 -6.49 -27.32
N ILE A 269 -9.92 -5.69 -26.45
CA ILE A 269 -11.13 -6.04 -25.68
C ILE A 269 -12.37 -5.23 -26.11
N CYS A 270 -12.20 -4.35 -27.10
CA CYS A 270 -13.25 -3.52 -27.70
C CYS A 270 -14.09 -4.30 -28.71
#